data_AF-A0A7S1VZX3-F1
#
_entry.id   AF-A0A7S1VZX3-F1
#
_cell.length_a   1.000
_cell.length_b   1.000
_cell.length_c   1.000
_cell.angle_alpha   90.00
_cell.angle_beta   90.00
_cell.angle_gamma   90.00
#
_symmetry.space_group_name_H-M   'P 1'
#
loop_
_entity.id
_entity.type
_entity.pdbx_description
1 polymer ?
#
loop_
_entity_poly.entity_id
_entity_poly.type
_entity_poly.pdbx_seq_one_letter_code
_entity_poly.pdbx_strand_id
1 'polypeptide(L)'
;EWNLPTVTSKEVDALVSNLVGAASMSLPTLPIGMVRQTVGRFAWVTAEVPTYAKWDAGYPTNTVANPCTEITATKAWQNMACTTAYSKFLCESRGYLLKYKLSFLPNPTLFTGSVDMQIFPSAATLPAPTVTTVFGATVHDQAFQCRNDDQFLLQASNDKISVSQFSKCLMFFVGPAYISEYNDVVQGVWFRGQQMRRSLLRFGYVYWS
;
A
#
# COMPACT_ATOMS: atom_id res chain seq x y z
N GLU A 1 1.80 9.31 11.75
CA GLU A 1 0.90 8.51 12.60
C GLU A 1 -0.18 7.87 11.72
N TRP A 2 -0.69 6.69 12.09
CA TRP A 2 -1.72 5.97 11.33
C TRP A 2 -3.09 6.19 11.97
N ASN A 3 -4.09 6.58 11.18
CA ASN A 3 -5.45 6.83 11.61
C ASN A 3 -6.44 6.19 10.64
N LEU A 4 -7.70 6.04 11.05
CA LEU A 4 -8.76 5.75 10.09
C LEU A 4 -8.87 6.89 9.06
N PRO A 5 -9.24 6.59 7.81
CA PRO A 5 -9.29 7.57 6.75
C PRO A 5 -10.30 8.66 7.05
N THR A 6 -9.88 9.89 6.85
CA THR A 6 -10.78 11.03 6.82
C THR A 6 -11.14 11.37 5.39
N VAL A 7 -12.38 11.81 5.20
CA VAL A 7 -12.92 12.07 3.87
C VAL A 7 -13.31 13.54 3.81
N THR A 8 -12.32 14.39 3.52
CA THR A 8 -12.46 15.86 3.60
C THR A 8 -12.85 16.52 2.28
N SER A 9 -12.90 15.77 1.17
CA SER A 9 -13.26 16.27 -0.15
C SER A 9 -13.95 15.21 -1.03
N LYS A 10 -14.53 15.64 -2.15
CA LYS A 10 -15.15 14.75 -3.15
C LYS A 10 -14.12 13.81 -3.79
N GLU A 11 -12.90 14.28 -3.99
CA GLU A 11 -11.81 13.51 -4.59
C GLU A 11 -11.37 12.36 -3.65
N VAL A 12 -11.23 12.66 -2.36
CA VAL A 12 -10.93 11.63 -1.34
C VAL A 12 -12.09 10.65 -1.22
N ASP A 13 -13.34 11.13 -1.25
CA ASP A 13 -14.54 10.27 -1.22
C ASP A 13 -14.56 9.29 -2.37
N ALA A 14 -14.24 9.74 -3.60
CA ALA A 14 -14.19 8.88 -4.77
C ALA A 14 -13.11 7.78 -4.62
N LEU A 15 -11.93 8.14 -4.12
CA LEU A 15 -10.84 7.19 -3.89
C LEU A 15 -11.21 6.12 -2.85
N VAL A 16 -11.71 6.56 -1.69
CA VAL A 16 -12.04 5.66 -0.58
C VAL A 16 -13.28 4.81 -0.91
N SER A 17 -14.33 5.42 -1.48
CA SER A 17 -15.58 4.71 -1.81
C SER A 17 -15.44 3.68 -2.93
N ASN A 18 -14.44 3.81 -3.80
CA ASN A 18 -14.18 2.81 -4.85
C ASN A 18 -13.55 1.52 -4.31
N LEU A 19 -13.02 1.54 -3.07
CA LEU A 19 -12.53 0.34 -2.40
C LEU A 19 -13.68 -0.50 -1.80
N VAL A 20 -14.83 0.13 -1.54
CA VAL A 20 -16.04 -0.56 -1.12
C VAL A 20 -16.60 -1.36 -2.30
N GLY A 21 -16.75 -2.68 -2.13
CA GLY A 21 -17.15 -3.60 -3.20
C GLY A 21 -16.04 -3.93 -4.22
N ALA A 22 -14.80 -3.46 -4.03
CA ALA A 22 -13.69 -3.88 -4.88
C ALA A 22 -13.41 -5.37 -4.70
N ALA A 23 -13.42 -6.13 -5.81
CA ALA A 23 -13.26 -7.58 -5.83
C ALA A 23 -11.94 -8.06 -5.16
N SER A 24 -10.90 -7.23 -5.20
CA SER A 24 -9.60 -7.48 -4.57
C SER A 24 -9.61 -7.35 -3.05
N MET A 25 -10.52 -6.56 -2.47
CA MET A 25 -10.59 -6.33 -1.02
C MET A 25 -11.77 -7.05 -0.35
N SER A 26 -12.87 -7.26 -1.07
CA SER A 26 -14.12 -7.85 -0.55
C SER A 26 -14.64 -7.13 0.70
N LEU A 27 -14.59 -5.79 0.70
CA LEU A 27 -15.07 -4.96 1.79
C LEU A 27 -16.54 -4.56 1.55
N PRO A 28 -17.51 -5.11 2.30
CA PRO A 28 -18.93 -4.74 2.16
C PRO A 28 -19.21 -3.33 2.71
N THR A 29 -18.48 -2.94 3.75
CA THR A 29 -18.46 -1.60 4.33
C THR A 29 -17.03 -1.25 4.77
N LEU A 30 -16.77 0.02 5.05
CA LEU A 30 -15.44 0.50 5.44
C LEU A 30 -15.55 1.53 6.58
N PRO A 31 -14.87 1.31 7.72
CA PRO A 31 -14.85 2.30 8.80
C PRO A 31 -14.00 3.52 8.40
N ILE A 32 -14.47 4.70 8.77
CA ILE A 32 -13.78 5.97 8.54
C ILE A 32 -13.57 6.73 9.85
N GLY A 33 -12.64 7.68 9.85
CA GLY A 33 -12.20 8.41 11.03
C GLY A 33 -13.19 9.48 11.53
N MET A 34 -14.44 9.48 11.07
CA MET A 34 -15.46 10.42 11.55
C MET A 34 -16.08 9.89 12.83
N VAL A 35 -15.96 10.64 13.93
CA VAL A 35 -16.48 10.25 15.25
C VAL A 35 -17.39 11.34 15.81
N ARG A 36 -18.56 10.94 16.32
CA ARG A 36 -19.49 11.80 17.03
C ARG A 36 -18.87 12.22 18.36
N GLN A 37 -18.82 13.53 18.57
CA GLN A 37 -18.43 14.12 19.86
C GLN A 37 -19.66 14.35 20.74
N THR A 38 -20.73 14.90 20.15
CA THR A 38 -22.03 15.15 20.81
C THR A 38 -23.17 14.99 19.80
N VAL A 39 -24.43 15.04 20.25
CA VAL A 39 -25.59 14.94 19.35
C VAL A 39 -25.48 16.00 18.24
N GLY A 40 -25.55 15.54 16.98
CA GLY A 40 -25.39 16.40 15.80
C GLY A 40 -23.98 16.93 15.52
N ARG A 41 -22.96 16.66 16.36
CA ARG A 41 -21.58 17.13 16.13
C ARG A 41 -20.61 15.97 15.94
N PHE A 42 -19.90 16.02 14.83
CA PHE A 42 -18.88 15.06 14.46
C PHE A 42 -17.55 15.76 14.25
N ALA A 43 -16.47 15.02 14.46
CA ALA A 43 -15.11 15.46 14.23
C ALA A 43 -14.29 14.31 13.63
N TRP A 44 -13.27 14.68 12.86
CA TRP A 44 -12.26 13.73 12.43
C TRP A 44 -11.33 13.35 13.59
N VAL A 45 -10.90 12.10 13.65
CA VAL A 45 -9.92 11.60 14.64
C VAL A 45 -8.57 12.35 14.62
N THR A 46 -8.29 13.04 13.52
CA THR A 46 -7.08 13.83 13.26
C THR A 46 -7.31 15.35 13.40
N ALA A 47 -8.47 15.76 13.90
CA ALA A 47 -8.80 17.14 14.28
C ALA A 47 -8.97 18.17 13.16
N GLU A 48 -9.04 17.77 11.89
CA GLU A 48 -9.40 18.67 10.80
C GLU A 48 -10.87 19.08 10.90
N VAL A 49 -11.18 20.25 10.36
CA VAL A 49 -12.54 20.76 10.30
C VAL A 49 -13.34 19.92 9.29
N PRO A 50 -14.49 19.32 9.70
CA PRO A 50 -15.36 18.61 8.76
C PRO A 50 -16.01 19.59 7.78
N THR A 51 -15.50 19.66 6.56
CA THR A 51 -16.05 20.47 5.46
C THR A 51 -16.84 19.67 4.44
N TYR A 52 -16.78 18.34 4.55
CA TYR A 52 -17.42 17.41 3.63
C TYR A 52 -18.17 16.34 4.41
N ALA A 53 -19.37 16.01 3.94
CA ALA A 53 -20.19 14.94 4.49
C ALA A 53 -21.02 14.30 3.38
N LYS A 54 -21.17 12.99 3.43
CA LYS A 54 -21.97 12.22 2.48
C LYS A 54 -22.82 11.19 3.21
N TRP A 55 -23.57 11.66 4.19
CA TRP A 55 -24.48 10.83 4.96
C TRP A 55 -25.52 10.16 4.06
N ASP A 56 -25.84 8.92 4.38
CA ASP A 56 -26.94 8.20 3.76
C ASP A 56 -28.29 8.80 4.20
N ALA A 57 -29.36 8.50 3.47
CA ALA A 57 -30.69 8.98 3.80
C ALA A 57 -31.10 8.51 5.21
N GLY A 58 -31.49 9.44 6.07
CA GLY A 58 -31.84 9.16 7.48
C GLY A 58 -30.66 9.10 8.44
N TYR A 59 -29.43 9.35 7.96
CA TYR A 59 -28.22 9.43 8.76
C TYR A 59 -27.66 10.87 8.81
N PRO A 60 -26.87 11.20 9.85
CA PRO A 60 -26.62 10.38 11.03
C PRO A 60 -27.87 10.30 11.92
N THR A 61 -28.09 9.14 12.55
CA THR A 61 -29.18 8.99 13.53
C THR A 61 -28.91 9.87 14.76
N ASN A 62 -29.94 10.33 15.47
CA ASN A 62 -29.76 11.19 16.65
C ASN A 62 -29.43 10.42 17.95
N THR A 63 -28.67 9.33 17.85
CA THR A 63 -28.29 8.49 19.00
C THR A 63 -26.80 8.61 19.30
N VAL A 64 -26.46 8.67 20.59
CA VAL A 64 -25.07 8.67 21.09
C VAL A 64 -24.47 7.26 21.16
N ALA A 65 -25.30 6.21 21.10
CA ALA A 65 -24.87 4.81 21.15
C ALA A 65 -23.96 4.40 19.97
N ASN A 66 -24.07 5.13 18.85
CA ASN A 66 -23.36 4.83 17.61
C ASN A 66 -22.48 6.02 17.20
N PRO A 67 -21.32 6.24 17.86
CA PRO A 67 -20.49 7.41 17.60
C PRO A 67 -19.51 7.23 16.43
N CYS A 68 -19.22 6.01 15.98
CA CYS A 68 -18.33 5.78 14.85
C CYS A 68 -19.06 5.88 13.51
N THR A 69 -18.31 5.98 12.40
CA THR A 69 -18.89 6.13 11.06
C THR A 69 -18.25 5.13 10.09
N GLU A 70 -19.06 4.61 9.17
CA GLU A 70 -18.60 3.78 8.06
C GLU A 70 -19.19 4.25 6.73
N ILE A 71 -18.52 3.90 5.64
CA ILE A 71 -19.03 3.96 4.27
C ILE A 71 -19.67 2.60 3.95
N THR A 72 -20.90 2.61 3.46
CA THR A 72 -21.64 1.40 3.11
C THR A 72 -21.54 1.08 1.62
N ALA A 73 -22.16 -0.04 1.20
CA ALA A 73 -22.23 -0.43 -0.21
C ALA A 73 -22.90 0.63 -1.13
N THR A 74 -23.70 1.54 -0.58
CA THR A 74 -24.28 2.67 -1.34
C THR A 74 -23.28 3.80 -1.57
N LYS A 75 -22.05 3.67 -1.05
CA LYS A 75 -21.00 4.69 -1.05
C LYS A 75 -21.38 5.96 -0.26
N ALA A 76 -22.35 5.85 0.64
CA ALA A 76 -22.78 6.89 1.57
C ALA A 76 -22.45 6.46 3.02
N TRP A 77 -22.52 7.40 3.96
CA TRP A 77 -22.03 7.23 5.32
C TRP A 77 -23.15 6.91 6.30
N GLN A 78 -22.88 6.01 7.24
CA GLN A 78 -23.79 5.67 8.33
C GLN A 78 -23.05 5.69 9.67
N ASN A 79 -23.76 6.04 10.75
CA ASN A 79 -23.20 6.00 12.09
C ASN A 79 -23.48 4.65 12.76
N MET A 80 -22.49 4.14 13.48
CA MET A 80 -22.41 2.77 13.94
C MET A 80 -21.75 2.66 15.33
N ALA A 81 -21.88 1.52 15.99
CA ALA A 81 -21.17 1.24 17.23
C ALA A 81 -19.66 1.10 16.96
N CYS A 82 -18.81 1.74 17.75
CA CYS A 82 -17.36 1.61 17.59
C CYS A 82 -16.82 0.20 17.88
N THR A 83 -17.63 -0.67 18.48
CA THR A 83 -17.29 -2.07 18.80
C THR A 83 -17.55 -3.04 17.65
N THR A 84 -18.13 -2.58 16.53
CA THR A 84 -18.34 -3.44 15.34
C THR A 84 -16.99 -3.95 14.83
N ALA A 85 -16.90 -5.26 14.65
CA ALA A 85 -15.69 -5.92 14.18
C ALA A 85 -15.58 -5.84 12.65
N TYR A 86 -14.37 -5.56 12.17
CA TYR A 86 -14.02 -5.58 10.74
C TYR A 86 -12.91 -6.59 10.49
N SER A 87 -13.06 -7.40 9.43
CA SER A 87 -12.01 -8.32 9.00
C SER A 87 -10.85 -7.61 8.30
N LYS A 88 -11.10 -6.41 7.75
CA LYS A 88 -10.13 -5.55 7.09
C LYS A 88 -10.57 -4.09 7.23
N PHE A 89 -9.61 -3.16 7.29
CA PHE A 89 -9.87 -1.72 7.33
C PHE A 89 -8.77 -0.97 6.57
N LEU A 90 -9.07 0.28 6.22
CA LEU A 90 -8.13 1.20 5.58
C LEU A 90 -7.52 2.11 6.66
N CYS A 91 -6.26 2.48 6.49
CA CYS A 91 -5.62 3.52 7.29
C CYS A 91 -5.20 4.66 6.38
N GLU A 92 -5.45 5.89 6.82
CA GLU A 92 -4.76 7.08 6.34
C GLU A 92 -3.52 7.31 7.21
N SER A 93 -2.44 7.76 6.58
CA SER A 93 -1.29 8.28 7.32
C SER A 93 -1.25 9.80 7.17
N ARG A 94 -1.12 10.50 8.29
CA ARG A 94 -0.91 11.96 8.32
C ARG A 94 0.46 12.29 8.89
N GLY A 95 1.08 13.33 8.32
CA GLY A 95 2.43 13.77 8.65
C GLY A 95 3.47 13.66 7.52
N TYR A 96 3.06 13.39 6.27
CA TYR A 96 4.01 13.25 5.17
C TYR A 96 3.61 14.13 3.97
N LEU A 97 4.28 15.27 3.79
CA LEU A 97 4.76 15.59 2.43
C LEU A 97 5.67 14.41 2.07
N LEU A 98 5.30 13.54 1.15
CA LEU A 98 5.97 12.23 1.02
C LEU A 98 7.49 12.40 0.77
N LYS A 99 8.26 11.92 1.77
CA LYS A 99 9.73 11.79 1.87
C LYS A 99 10.13 10.37 2.34
N TYR A 100 9.20 9.41 2.54
CA TYR A 100 9.53 8.10 3.13
C TYR A 100 8.74 6.88 2.61
N LYS A 101 9.51 5.78 2.64
CA LYS A 101 9.43 4.46 2.03
C LYS A 101 8.33 3.56 2.67
N LEU A 102 7.39 3.00 1.89
CA LEU A 102 6.40 2.00 2.34
C LEU A 102 6.87 0.55 2.10
N SER A 103 7.38 -0.14 3.12
CA SER A 103 7.80 -1.55 3.01
C SER A 103 6.77 -2.48 3.67
N PHE A 104 6.29 -3.47 2.92
CA PHE A 104 5.62 -4.63 3.50
C PHE A 104 6.70 -5.62 3.95
N LEU A 105 6.93 -5.74 5.26
CA LEU A 105 7.70 -6.84 5.82
C LEU A 105 6.73 -7.97 6.16
N PRO A 106 6.55 -9.00 5.31
CA PRO A 106 5.84 -10.17 5.75
C PRO A 106 6.68 -10.90 6.77
N ASN A 107 5.98 -11.49 7.73
CA ASN A 107 6.59 -12.31 8.75
C ASN A 107 7.32 -13.51 8.07
N PRO A 108 8.65 -13.64 8.24
CA PRO A 108 9.42 -14.71 7.63
C PRO A 108 8.98 -16.12 8.09
N THR A 109 8.28 -16.23 9.22
CA THR A 109 7.77 -17.52 9.73
C THR A 109 6.46 -17.97 9.08
N LEU A 110 5.78 -17.13 8.30
CA LEU A 110 4.56 -17.51 7.54
C LEU A 110 4.86 -18.34 6.29
N PHE A 111 6.14 -18.66 6.06
CA PHE A 111 6.57 -19.31 4.83
C PHE A 111 7.29 -20.61 5.16
N THR A 112 6.59 -21.72 4.97
CA THR A 112 7.14 -23.06 5.17
C THR A 112 7.58 -23.63 3.81
N GLY A 113 8.87 -23.95 3.66
CA GLY A 113 9.36 -24.84 2.59
C GLY A 113 9.97 -24.23 1.32
N SER A 114 10.77 -23.15 1.37
CA SER A 114 11.48 -22.63 0.18
C SER A 114 12.77 -21.90 0.53
N VAL A 115 13.70 -21.78 -0.43
CA VAL A 115 15.00 -21.12 -0.22
C VAL A 115 14.87 -19.63 -0.50
N ASP A 116 15.25 -18.83 0.48
CA ASP A 116 15.30 -17.37 0.37
C ASP A 116 16.64 -16.95 -0.21
N MET A 117 16.60 -16.26 -1.36
CA MET A 117 17.78 -15.71 -1.99
C MET A 117 17.64 -14.19 -2.06
N GLN A 118 18.59 -13.48 -1.46
CA GLN A 118 18.76 -12.06 -1.74
C GLN A 118 19.27 -11.91 -3.16
N ILE A 119 18.53 -11.17 -4.00
CA ILE A 119 18.84 -11.05 -5.43
C ILE A 119 20.14 -10.27 -5.65
N PHE A 120 20.42 -9.32 -4.75
CA PHE A 120 21.61 -8.47 -4.77
C PHE A 120 22.31 -8.52 -3.41
N PRO A 121 23.12 -9.56 -3.16
CA PRO A 121 23.78 -9.73 -1.87
C PRO A 121 24.93 -8.73 -1.64
N SER A 122 25.37 -8.00 -2.66
CA SER A 122 26.43 -6.99 -2.51
C SER A 122 26.23 -5.78 -3.42
N ALA A 123 26.68 -4.61 -2.97
CA ALA A 123 26.65 -3.37 -3.73
C ALA A 123 27.54 -3.40 -4.99
N ALA A 124 28.51 -4.32 -5.07
CA ALA A 124 29.47 -4.42 -6.17
C ALA A 124 28.84 -4.80 -7.52
N THR A 125 27.64 -5.38 -7.52
CA THR A 125 26.91 -5.73 -8.75
C THR A 125 25.94 -4.64 -9.22
N LEU A 126 25.79 -3.57 -8.43
CA LEU A 126 24.95 -2.42 -8.76
C LEU A 126 25.82 -1.30 -9.36
N PRO A 127 25.25 -0.44 -10.22
CA PRO A 127 25.94 0.74 -10.70
C PRO A 127 26.41 1.60 -9.54
N ALA A 128 27.55 2.27 -9.75
CA ALA A 128 28.08 3.21 -8.79
C ALA A 128 27.03 4.29 -8.45
N PRO A 129 26.85 4.63 -7.16
CA PRO A 129 25.93 5.68 -6.76
C PRO A 129 26.39 7.00 -7.36
N THR A 130 25.63 7.52 -8.32
CA THR A 130 25.84 8.80 -8.99
C THR A 130 24.60 9.68 -8.84
N VAL A 131 24.69 10.97 -9.17
CA VAL A 131 23.53 11.89 -9.18
C VAL A 131 22.65 11.72 -10.43
N THR A 132 22.87 10.67 -11.23
CA THR A 132 22.08 10.38 -12.41
C THR A 132 20.66 10.00 -12.01
N THR A 133 19.69 10.71 -12.56
CA THR A 133 18.27 10.39 -12.42
C THR A 133 17.94 9.17 -13.26
N VAL A 134 17.27 8.22 -12.64
CA VAL A 134 16.69 7.04 -13.25
C VAL A 134 15.17 7.13 -13.10
N PHE A 135 14.42 6.57 -14.05
CA PHE A 135 12.96 6.65 -14.06
C PHE A 135 12.30 5.29 -13.84
N GLY A 136 13.07 4.21 -13.92
CA GLY A 136 12.58 2.88 -13.63
C GLY A 136 13.68 1.86 -13.39
N ALA A 137 13.29 0.73 -12.83
CA ALA A 137 14.13 -0.46 -12.78
C ALA A 137 13.25 -1.71 -12.92
N THR A 138 13.84 -2.82 -13.36
CA THR A 138 13.12 -4.08 -13.52
C THR A 138 13.87 -5.20 -12.86
N VAL A 139 13.17 -6.06 -12.13
CA VAL A 139 13.69 -7.34 -11.64
C VAL A 139 12.83 -8.43 -12.26
N HIS A 140 13.45 -9.37 -12.96
CA HIS A 140 12.71 -10.48 -13.56
C HIS A 140 13.47 -11.79 -13.53
N ASP A 141 12.71 -12.86 -13.43
CA ASP A 141 13.19 -14.20 -13.73
C ASP A 141 13.15 -14.47 -15.23
N GLN A 142 14.00 -15.37 -15.72
CA GLN A 142 13.93 -15.80 -17.11
C GLN A 142 12.60 -16.55 -17.34
N ALA A 143 11.95 -16.28 -18.48
CA ALA A 143 10.60 -16.78 -18.76
C ALA A 143 10.44 -18.31 -18.60
N PHE A 144 11.51 -19.09 -18.83
CA PHE A 144 11.49 -20.56 -18.69
C PHE A 144 11.74 -21.06 -17.25
N GLN A 145 12.22 -20.20 -16.35
CA GLN A 145 12.46 -20.51 -14.93
C GLN A 145 11.25 -20.16 -14.05
N CYS A 146 10.45 -19.19 -14.51
CA CYS A 146 9.23 -18.71 -13.88
C CYS A 146 8.20 -19.80 -13.54
N ARG A 147 7.83 -19.93 -12.27
CA ARG A 147 6.78 -20.84 -11.76
C ARG A 147 5.67 -20.12 -11.02
N ASN A 148 4.58 -20.85 -10.81
CA ASN A 148 3.36 -20.33 -10.20
C ASN A 148 3.49 -19.94 -8.72
N ASP A 149 4.50 -20.46 -8.02
CA ASP A 149 4.71 -20.25 -6.58
C ASP A 149 5.95 -19.39 -6.30
N ASP A 150 6.60 -18.87 -7.34
CA ASP A 150 7.72 -17.95 -7.18
C ASP A 150 7.19 -16.60 -6.65
N GLN A 151 7.91 -16.05 -5.68
CA GLN A 151 7.50 -14.82 -5.00
C GLN A 151 8.67 -13.85 -4.91
N PHE A 152 8.39 -12.59 -5.26
CA PHE A 152 9.26 -11.49 -4.92
C PHE A 152 8.81 -10.85 -3.63
N LEU A 153 9.81 -10.45 -2.85
CA LEU A 153 9.61 -9.82 -1.58
C LEU A 153 10.38 -8.51 -1.51
N LEU A 154 9.71 -7.48 -1.01
CA LEU A 154 10.26 -6.14 -0.90
C LEU A 154 10.51 -5.77 0.57
N GLN A 155 11.77 -5.79 1.00
CA GLN A 155 12.16 -5.37 2.36
C GLN A 155 12.52 -3.88 2.43
N ALA A 156 12.87 -3.26 1.30
CA ALA A 156 13.14 -1.83 1.21
C ALA A 156 12.26 -1.19 0.15
N SER A 157 11.77 0.01 0.42
CA SER A 157 10.90 0.78 -0.48
C SER A 157 11.49 2.16 -0.73
N ASN A 158 10.92 2.97 -1.62
CA ASN A 158 11.27 4.37 -1.77
C ASN A 158 10.01 5.15 -2.20
N ASP A 159 9.76 6.29 -1.58
CA ASP A 159 8.57 7.11 -1.84
C ASP A 159 8.52 7.69 -3.26
N LYS A 160 9.68 7.90 -3.88
CA LYS A 160 9.78 8.31 -5.29
C LYS A 160 9.61 7.14 -6.26
N ILE A 161 9.63 5.90 -5.77
CA ILE A 161 9.69 4.71 -6.60
C ILE A 161 8.49 3.83 -6.29
N SER A 162 7.48 3.90 -7.16
CA SER A 162 6.33 3.01 -7.13
C SER A 162 6.76 1.59 -7.53
N VAL A 163 6.22 0.59 -6.84
CA VAL A 163 6.44 -0.83 -7.17
C VAL A 163 5.18 -1.41 -7.79
N SER A 164 5.32 -2.03 -8.95
CA SER A 164 4.25 -2.73 -9.63
C SER A 164 4.70 -4.15 -9.96
N GLN A 165 3.91 -5.14 -9.52
CA GLN A 165 4.09 -6.52 -9.92
C GLN A 165 3.26 -6.77 -11.18
N PHE A 166 3.93 -6.94 -12.32
CA PHE A 166 3.23 -7.19 -13.59
C PHE A 166 2.91 -8.68 -13.76
N SER A 167 3.82 -9.54 -13.31
CA SER A 167 3.60 -10.97 -13.25
C SER A 167 4.30 -11.56 -12.03
N LYS A 168 4.07 -12.85 -11.75
CA LYS A 168 4.75 -13.57 -10.67
C LYS A 168 6.28 -13.51 -10.78
N CYS A 169 6.79 -13.28 -11.98
CA CYS A 169 8.20 -13.38 -12.33
C CYS A 169 8.81 -12.04 -12.78
N LEU A 170 8.07 -10.94 -12.62
CA LEU A 170 8.48 -9.62 -13.08
C LEU A 170 7.93 -8.53 -12.18
N MET A 171 8.85 -7.76 -11.60
CA MET A 171 8.55 -6.53 -10.89
C MET A 171 9.14 -5.33 -11.63
N PHE A 172 8.35 -4.25 -11.66
CA PHE A 172 8.74 -2.96 -12.15
C PHE A 172 8.78 -1.96 -11.00
N PHE A 173 9.84 -1.17 -11.01
CA PHE A 173 10.02 0.01 -10.18
C PHE A 173 9.88 1.21 -11.10
N VAL A 174 9.03 2.18 -10.74
CA VAL A 174 8.71 3.32 -11.61
C VAL A 174 8.71 4.61 -10.80
N GLY A 175 9.43 5.62 -11.30
CA GLY A 175 9.42 6.97 -10.76
C GLY A 175 10.79 7.66 -10.86
N PRO A 176 10.83 9.00 -10.91
CA PRO A 176 12.09 9.73 -11.03
C PRO A 176 12.84 9.74 -9.68
N ALA A 177 13.98 9.06 -9.60
CA ALA A 177 14.82 9.02 -8.40
C ALA A 177 16.32 8.88 -8.77
N TYR A 178 17.22 9.15 -7.84
CA TYR A 178 18.64 8.93 -8.08
C TYR A 178 18.99 7.45 -8.13
N ILE A 179 20.08 7.09 -8.82
CA ILE A 179 20.50 5.70 -8.91
C ILE A 179 20.83 5.09 -7.54
N SER A 180 21.34 5.90 -6.59
CA SER A 180 21.55 5.47 -5.20
C SER A 180 20.24 5.10 -4.50
N GLU A 181 19.18 5.85 -4.74
CA GLU A 181 17.84 5.59 -4.20
C GLU A 181 17.24 4.29 -4.77
N TYR A 182 17.48 4.01 -6.06
CA TYR A 182 17.12 2.73 -6.66
C TYR A 182 17.96 1.57 -6.13
N ASN A 183 19.27 1.77 -5.92
CA ASN A 183 20.15 0.73 -5.36
C ASN A 183 19.64 0.26 -4.00
N ASP A 184 19.21 1.17 -3.13
CA ASP A 184 18.64 0.83 -1.82
C ASP A 184 17.40 -0.08 -1.94
N VAL A 185 16.48 0.27 -2.84
CA VAL A 185 15.23 -0.51 -3.05
C VAL A 185 15.57 -1.90 -3.56
N VAL A 186 16.48 -1.96 -4.53
CA VAL A 186 16.87 -3.20 -5.22
C VAL A 186 17.63 -4.15 -4.31
N GLN A 187 18.51 -3.65 -3.43
CA GLN A 187 19.17 -4.45 -2.39
C GLN A 187 18.19 -5.06 -1.40
N GLY A 188 17.05 -4.42 -1.17
CA GLY A 188 15.97 -4.93 -0.34
C GLY A 188 15.06 -5.94 -1.06
N VAL A 189 15.33 -6.32 -2.32
CA VAL A 189 14.53 -7.31 -3.02
C VAL A 189 15.04 -8.72 -2.71
N TRP A 190 14.11 -9.56 -2.27
CA TRP A 190 14.30 -10.96 -2.03
C TRP A 190 13.48 -11.78 -3.02
N PHE A 191 14.05 -12.90 -3.45
CA PHE A 191 13.37 -13.87 -4.27
C PHE A 191 13.25 -15.17 -3.50
N ARG A 192 12.04 -15.70 -3.44
CA ARG A 192 11.78 -17.04 -2.94
C ARG A 192 11.40 -17.93 -4.11
N GLY A 193 12.28 -18.89 -4.39
CA GLY A 193 12.07 -19.91 -5.41
C GLY A 193 12.05 -21.31 -4.80
N GLN A 194 11.39 -22.25 -5.46
CA GLN A 194 11.30 -23.63 -4.98
C GLN A 194 12.60 -24.45 -5.15
N GLN A 195 13.63 -23.94 -5.84
CA GLN A 195 14.87 -24.67 -6.10
C GLN A 195 16.12 -23.78 -5.98
N MET A 196 17.16 -24.26 -5.29
CA MET A 196 18.45 -23.57 -5.08
C MET A 196 19.22 -23.19 -6.37
N ARG A 197 18.86 -23.76 -7.52
CA ARG A 197 19.61 -23.57 -8.79
C ARG A 197 18.95 -22.58 -9.76
N ARG A 198 17.90 -21.87 -9.34
CA ARG A 198 17.21 -20.85 -10.15
C ARG A 198 17.68 -19.46 -9.74
N SER A 199 18.93 -19.13 -10.09
CA SER A 199 19.60 -17.90 -9.67
C SER A 199 19.81 -16.88 -10.80
N LEU A 200 19.26 -17.12 -12.00
CA LEU A 200 19.48 -16.25 -13.16
C LEU A 200 18.48 -15.10 -13.23
N LEU A 201 18.31 -14.42 -12.11
CA LEU A 201 17.53 -13.19 -12.05
C LEU A 201 18.25 -12.10 -12.84
N ARG A 202 17.48 -11.35 -13.62
CA ARG A 202 17.95 -10.26 -14.47
C ARG A 202 17.44 -8.95 -13.93
N PHE A 203 18.27 -7.94 -14.11
CA PHE A 203 17.99 -6.60 -13.64
C PHE A 203 18.52 -5.54 -14.58
N GLY A 204 17.80 -4.44 -14.66
CA GLY A 204 18.18 -3.30 -15.48
C GLY A 204 17.52 -2.02 -14.97
N TYR A 205 18.20 -0.90 -15.22
CA TYR A 205 17.67 0.44 -15.01
C TYR A 205 17.11 0.97 -16.32
N VAL A 206 16.06 1.78 -16.21
CA VAL A 206 15.43 2.48 -17.32
C VAL A 206 15.86 3.94 -17.26
N TYR A 207 16.74 4.29 -18.19
CA TYR A 207 17.11 5.68 -18.47
C TYR A 207 16.21 6.21 -19.59
N TRP A 208 15.66 7.40 -19.41
CA TRP A 208 15.06 8.14 -20.53
C TRP A 208 16.11 9.12 -21.04
N SER A 209 16.27 9.16 -22.36
CA SER A 209 17.06 10.16 -23.07
C SER A 209 16.23 11.39 -23.36
#